data_AF-A0A9P0LKA4-F1
#
_entry.id   AF-A0A9P0LKA4-F1
#
_cell.length_a   1.000
_cell.length_b   1.000
_cell.length_c   1.000
_cell.angle_alpha   90.00
_cell.angle_beta   90.00
_cell.angle_gamma   90.00
#
_symmetry.space_group_name_H-M   'P 1'
#
loop_
_entity.id
_entity.type
_entity.pdbx_description
1 polymer ?
#
loop_
_entity_poly.entity_id
_entity_poly.type
_entity_poly.pdbx_seq_one_letter_code
_entity_poly.pdbx_strand_id
1 'polypeptide(L)'
;MCEENEEFRDTTIRLTGDNIFRLSLQNTRKVSEFKAGLLEKEAKKNWDLFYKRNETRFFKDRHWTTREFEELLNHHVDGQRTLFEIGCGVGNFIFPLIVEKLNFHVIACDLSPRAVEIVKSNPAYSQSQIHVFQCDITTEDVFKEVELGTVDICTLIFVLSAIHPDKFVPTLRRIYELLKPGGLLLFRDYGLHDMAQLRFKVKF
;
A
#
# COMPACT_ATOMS: atom_id res chain seq x y z
N MET A 1 -14.46 -3.52 -23.81
CA MET A 1 -13.16 -3.84 -24.43
C MET A 1 -12.09 -3.06 -23.70
N CYS A 2 -11.56 -3.62 -22.63
CA CYS A 2 -10.33 -3.13 -22.01
C CYS A 2 -9.21 -4.00 -22.56
N GLU A 3 -8.19 -3.36 -23.10
CA GLU A 3 -7.08 -4.01 -23.79
C GLU A 3 -6.38 -5.04 -22.90
N GLU A 4 -6.28 -6.25 -23.44
CA GLU A 4 -5.43 -7.33 -22.97
C GLU A 4 -3.95 -6.94 -23.12
N ASN A 5 -3.16 -7.30 -22.10
CA ASN A 5 -1.71 -7.62 -22.10
C ASN A 5 -0.99 -7.02 -20.89
N GLU A 6 -1.37 -7.43 -19.68
CA GLU A 6 -0.38 -7.47 -18.59
C GLU A 6 0.43 -8.75 -18.75
N GLU A 7 1.51 -8.65 -19.53
CA GLU A 7 2.47 -9.72 -19.74
C GLU A 7 3.35 -9.83 -18.48
N PHE A 8 3.00 -10.76 -17.60
CA PHE A 8 3.85 -11.12 -16.46
C PHE A 8 5.14 -11.75 -16.99
N ARG A 9 6.28 -11.08 -16.80
CA ARG A 9 7.60 -11.57 -17.20
C ARG A 9 8.46 -11.80 -15.96
N ASP A 10 9.13 -12.95 -15.89
CA ASP A 10 10.14 -13.26 -14.87
C ASP A 10 11.50 -12.60 -15.15
N THR A 11 11.66 -12.02 -16.35
CA THR A 11 12.91 -11.43 -16.81
C THR A 11 13.02 -9.95 -16.50
N THR A 12 14.19 -9.52 -16.01
CA THR A 12 14.53 -8.10 -15.87
C THR A 12 14.33 -7.34 -17.19
N ILE A 13 13.57 -6.25 -17.16
CA ILE A 13 13.38 -5.36 -18.31
C ILE A 13 14.74 -4.79 -18.73
N ARG A 14 15.19 -5.13 -19.94
CA ARG A 14 16.34 -4.46 -20.56
C ARG A 14 15.90 -3.08 -21.04
N LEU A 15 16.55 -2.05 -20.53
CA LEU A 15 16.29 -0.68 -20.93
C LEU A 15 16.75 -0.43 -22.37
N THR A 16 15.91 0.25 -23.15
CA THR A 16 16.31 0.81 -24.46
C THR A 16 17.24 2.00 -24.26
N GLY A 17 18.01 2.36 -25.29
CA GLY A 17 18.87 3.56 -25.26
C GLY A 17 18.09 4.84 -24.88
N ASP A 18 16.88 4.99 -25.40
CA ASP A 18 15.99 6.12 -25.08
C ASP A 18 15.58 6.14 -23.59
N ASN A 19 15.28 4.98 -23.01
CA ASN A 19 14.92 4.89 -21.59
C ASN A 19 16.12 5.22 -20.70
N ILE A 20 17.32 4.74 -21.06
CA ILE A 20 18.57 5.10 -20.35
C ILE A 20 18.78 6.62 -20.41
N PHE A 21 18.64 7.22 -21.60
CA PHE A 21 18.80 8.66 -21.77
C PHE A 21 17.77 9.45 -20.92
N ARG A 22 16.49 9.07 -20.95
CA ARG A 22 15.44 9.70 -20.12
C ARG A 22 15.74 9.58 -18.63
N LEU A 23 16.16 8.40 -18.17
CA LEU A 23 16.54 8.19 -16.75
C LEU A 23 17.75 9.05 -16.36
N SER A 24 18.73 9.20 -17.25
CA SER A 24 19.88 10.08 -17.00
C SER A 24 19.45 11.54 -16.82
N LEU A 25 18.51 12.03 -17.64
CA LEU A 25 17.94 13.38 -17.49
C LEU A 25 17.16 13.53 -16.18
N GLN A 26 16.33 12.56 -15.80
CA GLN A 26 15.62 12.58 -14.51
C GLN A 26 16.61 12.63 -13.33
N ASN A 27 17.71 11.88 -13.40
CA ASN A 27 18.73 11.80 -12.35
C ASN A 27 19.50 13.10 -12.13
N THR A 28 19.49 14.05 -13.09
CA THR A 28 20.07 15.39 -12.88
C THR A 28 19.27 16.25 -11.89
N ARG A 29 18.03 15.85 -11.56
CA ARG A 29 17.10 16.62 -10.72
C ARG A 29 16.75 15.94 -9.40
N LYS A 30 17.64 15.09 -8.89
CA LYS A 30 17.45 14.48 -7.57
C LYS A 30 17.25 15.57 -6.51
N VAL A 31 16.36 15.29 -5.56
CA VAL A 31 16.23 16.14 -4.38
C VAL A 31 17.56 16.13 -3.61
N SER A 32 17.93 17.26 -3.00
CA SER A 32 19.09 17.30 -2.12
C SER A 32 18.85 16.44 -0.88
N GLU A 33 19.93 15.95 -0.26
CA GLU A 33 19.87 15.15 0.96
C GLU A 33 19.11 15.88 2.08
N PHE A 34 19.34 17.19 2.24
CA PHE A 34 18.59 18.02 3.19
C PHE A 34 17.08 17.98 2.93
N LYS A 35 16.67 18.10 1.66
CA LYS A 35 15.25 18.06 1.29
C LYS A 35 14.66 16.67 1.46
N ALA A 36 15.40 15.61 1.14
CA ALA A 36 15.00 14.23 1.37
C ALA A 36 14.73 13.99 2.86
N GLY A 37 15.68 14.35 3.73
CA GLY A 37 15.53 14.22 5.19
C GLY A 37 14.36 15.04 5.76
N LEU A 38 14.10 16.24 5.20
CA LEU A 38 12.91 17.01 5.58
C LEU A 38 11.60 16.32 5.17
N LEU A 39 11.53 15.76 3.95
CA LEU A 39 10.36 15.03 3.47
C LEU A 39 10.07 13.79 4.32
N GLU A 40 11.11 13.06 4.72
CA GLU A 40 11.00 11.91 5.62
C GLU A 40 10.50 12.31 7.01
N LYS A 41 11.10 13.35 7.60
CA LYS A 41 10.70 13.85 8.93
C LYS A 41 9.26 14.36 8.92
N GLU A 42 8.82 14.98 7.83
CA GLU A 42 7.47 15.52 7.67
C GLU A 42 6.50 14.56 6.97
N ALA A 43 6.85 13.28 6.78
CA ALA A 43 6.05 12.33 5.99
C ALA A 43 4.57 12.29 6.42
N LYS A 44 4.30 12.20 7.73
CA LYS A 44 2.94 12.21 8.28
C LYS A 44 2.16 13.46 7.88
N LYS A 45 2.77 14.64 8.02
CA LYS A 45 2.17 15.93 7.66
C LYS A 45 1.93 16.01 6.15
N ASN A 46 2.86 15.55 5.33
CA ASN A 46 2.76 15.57 3.88
C ASN A 46 1.61 14.67 3.38
N TRP A 47 1.48 13.46 3.93
CA TRP A 47 0.34 12.58 3.64
C TRP A 47 -0.99 13.17 4.12
N ASP A 48 -1.03 13.79 5.31
CA ASP A 48 -2.26 14.43 5.79
C ASP A 48 -2.72 15.60 4.90
N LEU A 49 -1.77 16.43 4.44
CA LEU A 49 -2.03 17.50 3.48
C LEU A 49 -2.47 16.96 2.12
N PHE A 50 -1.90 15.84 1.67
CA PHE A 50 -2.31 15.17 0.46
C PHE A 50 -3.78 14.74 0.54
N TYR A 51 -4.20 14.04 1.60
CA TYR A 51 -5.59 13.64 1.76
C TYR A 51 -6.52 14.83 2.01
N LYS A 52 -6.03 15.92 2.61
CA LYS A 52 -6.79 17.17 2.75
C LYS A 52 -7.16 17.78 1.41
N ARG A 53 -6.22 17.74 0.46
CA ARG A 53 -6.40 18.32 -0.87
C ARG A 53 -7.24 17.43 -1.78
N ASN A 54 -7.00 16.13 -1.71
CA ASN A 54 -7.48 15.20 -2.73
C ASN A 54 -8.73 14.41 -2.31
N GLU A 55 -8.95 14.22 -1.00
CA GLU A 55 -10.04 13.41 -0.46
C GLU A 55 -10.04 12.01 -1.12
N THR A 56 -11.16 11.58 -1.68
CA THR A 56 -11.35 10.28 -2.35
C THR A 56 -11.09 10.32 -3.86
N ARG A 57 -10.60 11.44 -4.41
CA ARG A 57 -10.59 11.69 -5.87
C ARG A 57 -9.30 11.29 -6.58
N PHE A 58 -8.23 10.97 -5.85
CA PHE A 58 -6.92 10.74 -6.45
C PHE A 58 -6.69 9.29 -6.87
N PHE A 59 -6.85 8.36 -5.94
CA PHE A 59 -6.72 6.93 -6.21
C PHE A 59 -8.07 6.33 -6.56
N LYS A 60 -8.06 5.40 -7.51
CA LYS A 60 -9.24 4.62 -7.88
C LYS A 60 -9.34 3.36 -7.03
N ASP A 61 -10.56 2.85 -6.91
CA ASP A 61 -10.82 1.54 -6.32
C ASP A 61 -10.08 0.43 -7.07
N ARG A 62 -9.47 -0.47 -6.29
CA ARG A 62 -8.56 -1.51 -6.78
C ARG A 62 -9.31 -2.81 -7.09
N HIS A 63 -10.19 -2.75 -8.09
CA HIS A 63 -10.98 -3.90 -8.56
C HIS A 63 -10.16 -5.02 -9.22
N TRP A 64 -8.84 -4.84 -9.37
CA TRP A 64 -7.93 -5.86 -9.91
C TRP A 64 -7.39 -6.80 -8.83
N THR A 65 -7.56 -6.49 -7.55
CA THR A 65 -6.86 -7.15 -6.43
C THR A 65 -7.12 -8.64 -6.32
N THR A 66 -8.36 -9.07 -6.51
CA THR A 66 -8.74 -10.49 -6.48
C THR A 66 -8.27 -11.28 -7.71
N ARG A 67 -7.89 -10.60 -8.81
CA ARG A 67 -7.29 -11.24 -9.99
C ARG A 67 -5.79 -11.45 -9.83
N GLU A 68 -5.11 -10.53 -9.14
CA GLU A 68 -3.68 -10.64 -8.87
C GLU A 68 -3.38 -11.50 -7.64
N PHE A 69 -4.27 -11.48 -6.66
CA PHE A 69 -4.15 -12.23 -5.40
C PHE A 69 -5.38 -13.10 -5.20
N GLU A 70 -5.36 -14.29 -5.78
CA GLU A 70 -6.45 -15.28 -5.64
C GLU A 70 -6.66 -15.68 -4.17
N GLU A 71 -5.65 -15.51 -3.32
CA GLU A 71 -5.73 -15.74 -1.88
C GLU A 71 -6.76 -14.84 -1.20
N LEU A 72 -7.16 -13.72 -1.82
CA LEU A 72 -8.23 -12.84 -1.33
C LEU A 72 -9.63 -13.40 -1.59
N LEU A 73 -9.81 -14.28 -2.58
CA LEU A 73 -11.13 -14.80 -2.96
C LEU A 73 -11.82 -15.60 -1.84
N ASN A 74 -11.04 -16.11 -0.87
CA ASN A 74 -11.55 -16.73 0.35
C ASN A 74 -12.49 -17.93 0.12
N HIS A 75 -12.44 -18.58 -1.05
CA HIS A 75 -13.39 -19.62 -1.47
C HIS A 75 -13.22 -20.98 -0.77
N HIS A 76 -12.16 -21.17 0.02
CA HIS A 76 -11.77 -22.49 0.57
C HIS A 76 -11.39 -22.45 2.05
N VAL A 77 -11.78 -21.42 2.79
CA VAL A 77 -11.46 -21.29 4.22
C VAL A 77 -12.74 -21.39 5.04
N ASP A 78 -12.74 -22.31 6.00
CA ASP A 78 -13.80 -22.39 7.01
C ASP A 78 -13.66 -21.21 7.98
N GLY A 79 -14.63 -20.29 7.93
CA GLY A 79 -14.71 -19.16 8.85
C GLY A 79 -14.25 -17.81 8.27
N GLN A 80 -14.18 -16.82 9.16
CA GLN A 80 -13.76 -15.45 8.83
C GLN A 80 -12.25 -15.32 9.01
N ARG A 81 -11.55 -14.74 8.03
CA ARG A 81 -10.12 -14.43 8.12
C ARG A 81 -9.87 -12.98 8.52
N THR A 82 -8.76 -12.74 9.20
CA THR A 82 -8.27 -11.39 9.53
C THR A 82 -7.36 -10.88 8.43
N LEU A 83 -7.78 -9.80 7.77
CA LEU A 83 -7.03 -9.08 6.74
C LEU A 83 -6.48 -7.77 7.33
N PHE A 84 -5.17 -7.57 7.33
CA PHE A 84 -4.54 -6.32 7.75
C PHE A 84 -4.04 -5.51 6.54
N GLU A 85 -4.76 -4.43 6.20
CA GLU A 85 -4.33 -3.47 5.16
C GLU A 85 -3.44 -2.37 5.77
N ILE A 86 -2.15 -2.40 5.43
CA ILE A 86 -1.19 -1.36 5.82
C ILE A 86 -1.15 -0.29 4.73
N GLY A 87 -1.23 0.98 5.14
CA GLY A 87 -1.27 2.11 4.21
C GLY A 87 -2.60 2.16 3.45
N CYS A 88 -3.72 2.03 4.18
CA CYS A 88 -5.03 1.85 3.58
C CYS A 88 -5.55 3.06 2.80
N GLY A 89 -4.93 4.24 3.00
CA GLY A 89 -5.41 5.50 2.46
C GLY A 89 -6.88 5.72 2.79
N VAL A 90 -7.68 5.98 1.75
CA VAL A 90 -9.13 6.20 1.87
C VAL A 90 -9.96 4.92 1.65
N GLY A 91 -9.32 3.74 1.69
CA GLY A 91 -9.97 2.44 1.65
C GLY A 91 -10.22 1.86 0.25
N ASN A 92 -9.53 2.36 -0.78
CA ASN A 92 -9.71 1.91 -2.16
C ASN A 92 -9.38 0.42 -2.40
N PHE A 93 -8.68 -0.24 -1.47
CA PHE A 93 -8.44 -1.69 -1.50
C PHE A 93 -9.51 -2.44 -0.71
N ILE A 94 -9.78 -2.06 0.55
CA ILE A 94 -10.75 -2.76 1.40
C ILE A 94 -12.19 -2.66 0.91
N PHE A 95 -12.67 -1.49 0.48
CA PHE A 95 -14.10 -1.33 0.18
C PHE A 95 -14.59 -2.19 -0.99
N PRO A 96 -13.83 -2.37 -2.09
CA PRO A 96 -14.17 -3.38 -3.09
C PRO A 96 -14.36 -4.78 -2.51
N LEU A 97 -13.48 -5.24 -1.62
CA LEU A 97 -13.58 -6.56 -0.99
C LEU A 97 -14.83 -6.68 -0.08
N ILE A 98 -15.16 -5.61 0.64
CA ILE A 98 -16.36 -5.53 1.49
C ILE A 98 -17.64 -5.56 0.64
N VAL A 99 -17.68 -4.80 -0.46
CA VAL A 99 -18.83 -4.74 -1.37
C VAL A 99 -19.04 -6.07 -2.10
N GLU A 100 -17.95 -6.77 -2.45
CA GLU A 100 -17.98 -8.14 -2.98
C GLU A 100 -18.35 -9.21 -1.94
N LYS A 101 -18.59 -8.79 -0.68
CA LYS A 101 -19.00 -9.64 0.45
C LYS A 101 -18.00 -10.75 0.76
N LEU A 102 -16.71 -10.47 0.57
CA LEU A 102 -15.66 -11.39 0.99
C LEU A 102 -15.60 -11.44 2.52
N ASN A 103 -15.58 -12.65 3.08
CA ASN A 103 -15.72 -12.87 4.52
C ASN A 103 -14.42 -12.58 5.30
N PHE A 104 -14.11 -11.28 5.44
CA PHE A 104 -12.97 -10.79 6.21
C PHE A 104 -13.40 -9.96 7.42
N HIS A 105 -12.68 -10.13 8.52
CA HIS A 105 -12.50 -9.10 9.54
C HIS A 105 -11.31 -8.25 9.10
N VAL A 106 -11.53 -6.96 8.90
CA VAL A 106 -10.51 -6.06 8.37
C VAL A 106 -9.91 -5.25 9.50
N ILE A 107 -8.59 -5.30 9.59
CA ILE A 107 -7.78 -4.34 10.31
C ILE A 107 -7.14 -3.45 9.25
N ALA A 108 -7.10 -2.13 9.46
CA ALA A 108 -6.50 -1.21 8.52
C ALA A 108 -5.76 -0.09 9.24
N CYS A 109 -4.65 0.37 8.67
CA CYS A 109 -3.95 1.53 9.20
C CYS A 109 -3.39 2.44 8.12
N ASP A 110 -3.27 3.72 8.44
CA ASP A 110 -2.57 4.70 7.61
C ASP A 110 -1.79 5.68 8.50
N LEU A 111 -0.71 6.25 7.95
CA LEU A 111 0.09 7.26 8.65
C LEU A 111 -0.71 8.55 8.85
N SER A 112 -1.61 8.89 7.93
CA SER A 112 -2.46 10.07 7.97
C SER A 112 -3.72 9.82 8.82
N PRO A 113 -3.93 10.59 9.91
CA PRO A 113 -5.19 10.53 10.64
C PRO A 113 -6.38 10.94 9.76
N ARG A 114 -6.20 11.85 8.80
CA ARG A 114 -7.29 12.21 7.88
C ARG A 114 -7.71 11.06 6.98
N ALA A 115 -6.78 10.24 6.48
CA ALA A 115 -7.12 9.07 5.67
C ALA A 115 -8.03 8.12 6.47
N VAL A 116 -7.66 7.84 7.72
CA VAL A 116 -8.44 7.06 8.67
C VAL A 116 -9.85 7.62 8.86
N GLU A 117 -9.99 8.94 9.05
CA GLU A 117 -11.31 9.55 9.20
C GLU A 117 -12.16 9.51 7.92
N ILE A 118 -11.53 9.56 6.74
CA ILE A 118 -12.24 9.36 5.47
C ILE A 118 -12.74 7.91 5.35
N VAL A 119 -11.95 6.91 5.75
CA VAL A 119 -12.38 5.50 5.78
C VAL A 119 -13.59 5.34 6.71
N LYS A 120 -13.53 5.88 7.93
CA LYS A 120 -14.65 5.81 8.89
C LYS A 120 -15.92 6.51 8.38
N SER A 121 -15.77 7.53 7.54
CA SER A 121 -16.89 8.28 6.94
C SER A 121 -17.50 7.58 5.71
N ASN A 122 -16.93 6.48 5.24
CA ASN A 122 -17.45 5.76 4.09
C ASN A 122 -18.78 5.06 4.45
N PRO A 123 -19.83 5.11 3.60
CA PRO A 123 -21.10 4.44 3.88
C PRO A 123 -21.02 2.92 4.06
N ALA A 124 -20.01 2.26 3.49
CA ALA A 124 -19.76 0.83 3.65
C ALA A 124 -18.92 0.49 4.91
N TYR A 125 -18.49 1.50 5.67
CA TYR A 125 -17.76 1.28 6.92
C TYR A 125 -18.70 0.70 7.99
N SER A 126 -18.25 -0.38 8.61
CA SER A 126 -18.89 -0.94 9.79
C SER A 126 -17.83 -1.25 10.84
N GLN A 127 -17.96 -0.65 12.03
CA GLN A 127 -17.02 -0.87 13.13
C GLN A 127 -16.99 -2.33 13.61
N SER A 128 -18.04 -3.12 13.37
CA SER A 128 -18.05 -4.55 13.69
C SER A 128 -17.21 -5.39 12.72
N GLN A 129 -16.92 -4.86 11.53
CA GLN A 129 -16.20 -5.57 10.47
C GLN A 129 -14.82 -4.98 10.21
N ILE A 130 -14.66 -3.66 10.38
CA ILE A 130 -13.45 -2.90 10.04
C ILE A 130 -12.96 -2.16 11.28
N HIS A 131 -11.76 -2.49 11.75
CA HIS A 131 -11.00 -1.70 12.71
C HIS A 131 -9.95 -0.87 11.97
N VAL A 132 -10.09 0.47 11.97
CA VAL A 132 -9.15 1.38 11.28
C VAL A 132 -8.54 2.39 12.24
N PHE A 133 -7.22 2.53 12.22
CA PHE A 133 -6.47 3.38 13.14
C PHE A 133 -5.29 4.10 12.48
N GLN A 134 -4.83 5.18 13.11
CA GLN A 134 -3.64 5.90 12.64
C GLN A 134 -2.39 5.19 13.15
N CYS A 135 -1.46 4.85 12.25
CA CYS A 135 -0.23 4.14 12.60
C CYS A 135 0.94 4.54 11.70
N ASP A 136 2.12 4.74 12.29
CA ASP A 136 3.37 4.65 11.54
C ASP A 136 3.84 3.19 11.58
N ILE A 137 3.65 2.46 10.49
CA ILE A 137 4.06 1.04 10.42
C ILE A 137 5.58 0.86 10.63
N THR A 138 6.37 1.93 10.51
CA THR A 138 7.81 1.90 10.73
C THR A 138 8.20 1.93 12.21
N THR A 139 7.24 2.07 13.12
CA THR A 139 7.43 2.04 14.59
C THR A 139 6.73 0.82 15.22
N GLU A 140 6.86 0.67 16.53
CA GLU A 140 6.21 -0.38 17.32
C GLU A 140 4.75 -0.02 17.68
N ASP A 141 4.23 1.13 17.24
CA ASP A 141 2.87 1.57 17.57
C ASP A 141 1.78 0.60 17.07
N VAL A 142 2.07 -0.18 16.03
CA VAL A 142 1.16 -1.20 15.50
C VAL A 142 0.78 -2.26 16.54
N PHE A 143 1.69 -2.58 17.48
CA PHE A 143 1.45 -3.59 18.51
C PHE A 143 0.48 -3.15 19.60
N LYS A 144 0.08 -1.87 19.61
CA LYS A 144 -0.98 -1.35 20.50
C LYS A 144 -2.39 -1.69 19.99
N GLU A 145 -2.49 -1.98 18.69
CA GLU A 145 -3.76 -2.08 17.96
C GLU A 145 -3.95 -3.48 17.35
N VAL A 146 -2.85 -4.20 17.09
CA VAL A 146 -2.86 -5.52 16.47
C VAL A 146 -2.04 -6.49 17.32
N GLU A 147 -2.68 -7.58 17.72
CA GLU A 147 -2.04 -8.64 18.50
C GLU A 147 -1.12 -9.50 17.62
N LEU A 148 0.00 -9.94 18.20
CA LEU A 148 0.99 -10.79 17.53
C LEU A 148 0.37 -12.12 17.09
N GLY A 149 0.74 -12.60 15.90
CA GLY A 149 0.29 -13.91 15.42
C GLY A 149 -1.22 -14.04 15.21
N THR A 150 -1.93 -12.94 14.92
CA THR A 150 -3.40 -12.94 14.74
C THR A 150 -3.86 -12.63 13.33
N VAL A 151 -2.96 -12.20 12.44
CA VAL A 151 -3.29 -11.81 11.06
C VAL A 151 -3.15 -13.01 10.11
N ASP A 152 -4.19 -13.28 9.33
CA ASP A 152 -4.15 -14.34 8.30
C ASP A 152 -3.49 -13.82 7.00
N ILE A 153 -3.87 -12.61 6.59
CA ILE A 153 -3.33 -11.95 5.39
C ILE A 153 -2.98 -10.52 5.74
N CYS A 154 -1.77 -10.09 5.42
CA CYS A 154 -1.36 -8.70 5.43
C CYS A 154 -1.15 -8.21 3.99
N THR A 155 -1.56 -6.97 3.70
CA THR A 155 -1.33 -6.35 2.40
C THR A 155 -0.43 -5.13 2.54
N LEU A 156 0.50 -5.00 1.59
CA LEU A 156 1.50 -3.93 1.54
C LEU A 156 1.59 -3.40 0.10
N ILE A 157 0.59 -2.59 -0.27
CA ILE A 157 0.34 -2.16 -1.65
C ILE A 157 0.73 -0.68 -1.84
N PHE A 158 1.84 -0.41 -2.52
CA PHE A 158 2.45 0.91 -2.73
C PHE A 158 2.81 1.64 -1.42
N VAL A 159 3.39 0.89 -0.46
CA VAL A 159 3.72 1.40 0.88
C VAL A 159 5.23 1.48 1.10
N LEU A 160 6.00 0.46 0.70
CA LEU A 160 7.46 0.46 0.89
C LEU A 160 8.12 1.60 0.10
N SER A 161 7.63 1.95 -1.09
CA SER A 161 8.14 3.11 -1.83
C SER A 161 7.95 4.46 -1.11
N ALA A 162 7.08 4.53 -0.10
CA ALA A 162 6.89 5.69 0.75
C ALA A 162 7.73 5.65 2.05
N ILE A 163 8.49 4.57 2.27
CA ILE A 163 9.31 4.33 3.45
C ILE A 163 10.80 4.42 3.06
N HIS A 164 11.65 4.96 3.94
CA HIS A 164 13.09 4.95 3.69
C HIS A 164 13.63 3.50 3.69
N PRO A 165 14.49 3.11 2.73
CA PRO A 165 14.98 1.72 2.61
C PRO A 165 15.57 1.11 3.89
N ASP A 166 16.25 1.91 4.71
CA ASP A 166 16.82 1.46 6.00
C ASP A 166 15.75 0.91 6.97
N LYS A 167 14.50 1.32 6.79
CA LYS A 167 13.37 0.88 7.61
C LYS A 167 12.65 -0.35 7.05
N PHE A 168 13.02 -0.85 5.87
CA PHE A 168 12.32 -1.98 5.24
C PHE A 168 12.41 -3.25 6.08
N VAL A 169 13.63 -3.69 6.42
CA VAL A 169 13.83 -4.92 7.19
C VAL A 169 13.15 -4.87 8.56
N PRO A 170 13.31 -3.79 9.36
CA PRO A 170 12.54 -3.66 10.60
C PRO A 170 11.02 -3.70 10.40
N THR A 171 10.52 -3.08 9.34
CA THR A 171 9.07 -3.05 9.03
C THR A 171 8.54 -4.43 8.64
N LEU A 172 9.24 -5.13 7.75
CA LEU A 172 8.87 -6.49 7.36
C LEU A 172 8.96 -7.47 8.54
N ARG A 173 9.91 -7.29 9.46
CA ARG A 173 10.00 -8.11 10.68
C ARG A 173 8.77 -7.93 11.57
N ARG A 174 8.32 -6.70 11.81
CA ARG A 174 7.09 -6.44 12.58
C ARG A 174 5.87 -7.05 11.90
N ILE A 175 5.73 -6.88 10.58
CA ILE A 175 4.64 -7.49 9.82
C ILE A 175 4.65 -9.02 9.98
N TYR A 176 5.84 -9.63 9.90
CA TYR A 176 6.00 -11.07 10.12
C TYR A 176 5.54 -11.50 11.52
N GLU A 177 5.83 -10.73 12.57
CA GLU A 177 5.40 -11.03 13.95
C GLU A 177 3.88 -10.92 14.14
N LEU A 178 3.18 -10.12 13.32
CA LEU A 178 1.72 -9.99 13.33
C LEU A 178 1.03 -11.17 12.63
N LEU A 179 1.71 -11.83 11.68
CA LEU A 179 1.16 -12.94 10.91
C LEU A 179 1.08 -14.23 11.76
N LYS A 180 -0.03 -14.96 11.61
CA LYS A 180 -0.15 -16.34 12.08
C LYS A 180 0.92 -17.23 11.40
N PRO A 181 1.27 -18.38 12.00
CA PRO A 181 1.98 -19.42 11.25
C PRO A 181 1.23 -19.78 9.97
N GLY A 182 1.89 -19.66 8.82
CA GLY A 182 1.27 -19.85 7.49
C GLY A 182 0.51 -18.64 6.95
N GLY A 183 0.48 -17.52 7.68
CA GLY A 183 -0.08 -16.25 7.21
C GLY A 183 0.69 -15.68 6.03
N LEU A 184 0.01 -14.86 5.23
CA LEU A 184 0.52 -14.36 3.95
C LEU A 184 0.78 -12.86 3.99
N LEU A 185 1.88 -12.42 3.37
CA LEU A 185 2.10 -11.03 3.00
C LEU A 185 1.92 -10.88 1.49
N LEU A 186 0.87 -10.17 1.09
CA LEU A 186 0.62 -9.79 -0.29
C LEU A 186 1.22 -8.40 -0.54
N PHE A 187 2.24 -8.31 -1.37
CA PHE A 187 2.94 -7.05 -1.62
C PHE A 187 2.90 -6.67 -3.11
N ARG A 188 2.77 -5.37 -3.36
CA ARG A 188 2.92 -4.79 -4.70
C ARG A 188 3.49 -3.40 -4.51
N ASP A 189 4.60 -3.09 -5.15
CA ASP A 189 5.20 -1.76 -5.06
C ASP A 189 5.89 -1.35 -6.36
N TYR A 190 6.41 -0.12 -6.40
CA TYR A 190 7.21 0.35 -7.51
C TYR A 190 8.57 -0.36 -7.55
N GLY A 191 8.98 -0.70 -8.76
CA GLY A 191 10.22 -1.40 -9.03
C GLY A 191 11.22 -0.52 -9.78
N LEU A 192 12.50 -0.88 -9.68
CA LEU A 192 13.51 -0.28 -10.55
C LEU A 192 13.16 -0.60 -12.02
N HIS A 193 13.18 0.44 -12.86
CA HIS A 193 12.83 0.41 -14.28
C HIS A 193 11.37 0.13 -14.59
N ASP A 194 10.47 0.28 -13.61
CA ASP A 194 9.06 0.13 -13.87
C ASP A 194 8.51 1.26 -14.77
N MET A 195 7.29 1.04 -15.27
CA MET A 195 6.64 1.98 -16.17
C MET A 195 6.33 3.32 -15.50
N ALA A 196 6.16 3.37 -14.17
CA ALA A 196 5.94 4.62 -13.45
C ALA A 196 7.22 5.46 -13.44
N GLN A 197 8.37 4.86 -13.12
CA GLN A 197 9.69 5.47 -13.13
C GLN A 197 9.99 6.07 -14.52
N LEU A 198 9.80 5.28 -15.58
CA LEU A 198 10.09 5.69 -16.95
C LEU A 198 9.18 6.83 -17.46
N ARG A 199 7.97 6.95 -16.90
CA ARG A 199 6.97 7.96 -17.29
C ARG A 199 7.02 9.23 -16.46
N PHE A 200 7.86 9.34 -15.43
CA PHE A 200 8.02 10.59 -14.69
C PHE A 200 8.41 11.72 -15.66
N LYS A 201 7.52 12.70 -15.78
CA LYS A 201 7.71 13.83 -16.70
C LYS A 201 8.90 14.66 -16.25
N VAL A 202 9.86 14.87 -17.13
CA VAL A 202 10.81 15.97 -17.02
C VAL A 202 10.00 17.25 -17.21
N LYS A 203 9.73 17.99 -16.14
CA LYS A 203 9.18 19.36 -16.27
C LYS A 203 10.30 20.26 -16.78
N PHE A 204 10.30 20.60 -18.07
CA PHE A 204 11.14 21.67 -18.61
C PHE A 204 10.72 23.00 -18.02
#